data_AF-A0A6J5CR66-F1
#
_entry.id   AF-A0A6J5CR66-F1
#
_cell.length_a   1.000
_cell.length_b   1.000
_cell.length_c   1.000
_cell.angle_alpha   90.00
_cell.angle_beta   90.00
_cell.angle_gamma   90.00
#
_symmetry.space_group_name_H-M   'P 1'
#
loop_
_entity.id
_entity.type
_entity.pdbx_description
1 polymer ?
#
loop_
_entity_poly.entity_id
_entity_poly.type
_entity_poly.pdbx_seq_one_letter_code
_entity_poly.pdbx_strand_id
1 'polypeptide(L)'
;MVRRAVGAGATSTGSGSTALGSDSNDGGRANVVAVGSAASTRQVINVAAGTAPTDAVNVSQLNAALCQANAYTDTRMNELQNGINSTARNAYSGIAAGTALTMIPEVDQDKTLSLGIGTAGFRGYQAVAIGGTARLAENLKMKAGVGMSPGGMTVGVGAAMQW
;
A
#
# COMPACT_ATOMS: atom_id res chain seq x y z
N MET A 1 12.21 29.50 44.41
CA MET A 1 11.80 28.27 43.70
C MET A 1 11.30 27.27 44.72
N VAL A 2 10.08 26.74 44.57
CA VAL A 2 9.49 25.81 45.56
C VAL A 2 9.89 24.37 45.20
N ARG A 3 10.32 23.60 46.19
CA ARG A 3 10.67 22.16 46.08
C ARG A 3 9.92 21.43 47.17
N ARG A 4 9.28 20.30 46.86
CA ARG A 4 8.47 19.56 47.84
C ARG A 4 8.83 18.09 47.82
N ALA A 5 9.03 17.50 48.99
CA ALA A 5 9.23 16.06 49.14
C ALA A 5 8.24 15.55 50.18
N VAL A 6 7.46 14.54 49.81
CA VAL A 6 6.39 13.96 50.63
C VAL A 6 6.61 12.45 50.70
N GLY A 7 7.25 11.99 51.78
CA GLY A 7 7.57 10.57 51.99
C GLY A 7 8.97 10.41 52.62
N ALA A 8 9.18 9.33 53.38
CA ALA A 8 10.49 9.03 53.96
C ALA A 8 11.51 8.77 52.84
N GLY A 9 12.69 9.40 52.89
CA GLY A 9 13.69 9.26 51.83
C GLY A 9 13.36 9.97 50.51
N ALA A 10 12.21 10.63 50.38
CA ALA A 10 11.87 11.38 49.18
C ALA A 10 12.80 12.59 48.98
N THR A 11 13.27 12.80 47.76
CA THR A 11 14.24 13.84 47.42
C THR A 11 13.74 14.67 46.23
N SER A 12 13.61 15.99 46.43
CA SER A 12 13.22 16.95 45.40
C SER A 12 14.27 18.06 45.31
N THR A 13 15.09 18.03 44.26
CA THR A 13 16.17 19.00 44.04
C THR A 13 15.91 19.94 42.86
N GLY A 14 15.00 19.56 41.95
CA GLY A 14 14.56 20.38 40.83
C GLY A 14 13.77 21.62 41.26
N SER A 15 13.84 22.70 40.49
CA SER A 15 13.00 23.88 40.74
C SER A 15 11.54 23.60 40.39
N GLY A 16 10.60 23.91 41.28
CA GLY A 16 9.17 23.78 41.00
C GLY A 16 8.68 22.33 40.99
N SER A 17 9.46 21.39 41.52
CA SER A 17 9.12 19.96 41.50
C SER A 17 8.50 19.47 42.81
N THR A 18 7.89 18.29 42.74
CA THR A 18 7.36 17.54 43.90
C THR A 18 7.74 16.07 43.79
N ALA A 19 8.41 15.52 44.79
CA ALA A 19 8.61 14.08 44.94
C ALA A 19 7.55 13.51 45.91
N LEU A 20 6.78 12.51 45.47
CA LEU A 20 5.64 11.95 46.18
C LEU A 20 5.82 10.45 46.41
N GLY A 21 5.76 10.01 47.66
CA GLY A 21 5.99 8.63 48.10
C GLY A 21 7.42 8.41 48.64
N SER A 22 7.59 7.38 49.47
CA SER A 22 8.89 7.04 50.05
C SER A 22 9.93 6.78 48.96
N ASP A 23 11.16 7.24 49.16
CA ASP A 23 12.29 7.07 48.22
C ASP A 23 12.05 7.60 46.80
N SER A 24 11.00 8.41 46.58
CA SER A 24 10.77 9.09 45.30
C SER A 24 11.82 10.15 45.05
N ASN A 25 12.26 10.29 43.81
CA ASN A 25 13.33 11.21 43.44
C ASN A 25 13.02 11.86 42.09
N ASP A 26 13.02 13.20 42.06
CA ASP A 26 12.77 13.98 40.83
C ASP A 26 13.92 13.97 39.82
N GLY A 27 15.07 13.40 40.19
CA GLY A 27 16.27 13.34 39.37
C GLY A 27 16.83 14.73 39.04
N GLY A 28 16.51 15.75 39.85
CA GLY A 28 16.89 17.14 39.60
C GLY A 28 16.08 17.84 38.49
N ARG A 29 15.06 17.20 37.92
CA ARG A 29 14.22 17.80 36.87
C ARG A 29 13.34 18.91 37.43
N ALA A 30 13.31 20.06 36.76
CA ALA A 30 12.43 21.16 37.12
C ALA A 30 10.98 20.91 36.64
N ASN A 31 10.00 21.44 37.37
CA ASN A 31 8.57 21.42 37.03
C ASN A 31 7.97 20.02 36.79
N VAL A 32 8.30 19.04 37.65
CA VAL A 32 7.76 17.67 37.56
C VAL A 32 7.14 17.22 38.88
N VAL A 33 6.24 16.23 38.79
CA VAL A 33 5.82 15.41 39.92
C VAL A 33 6.43 14.02 39.75
N ALA A 34 7.31 13.62 40.66
CA ALA A 34 7.93 12.30 40.67
C ALA A 34 7.19 11.38 41.65
N VAL A 35 6.59 10.31 41.14
CA VAL A 35 5.87 9.29 41.96
C VAL A 35 6.74 8.08 42.31
N GLY A 36 8.02 8.13 41.97
CA GLY A 36 9.01 7.09 42.18
C GLY A 36 10.40 7.64 41.88
N SER A 37 11.35 6.75 41.63
CA SER A 37 12.71 7.07 41.21
C SER A 37 13.08 6.30 39.94
N ALA A 38 14.24 6.60 39.35
CA ALA A 38 14.75 5.86 38.19
C ALA A 38 14.94 4.35 38.47
N ALA A 39 15.22 3.99 39.72
CA ALA A 39 15.40 2.60 40.15
C ALA A 39 14.09 1.93 40.61
N SER A 40 13.04 2.70 40.90
CA SER A 40 11.78 2.18 41.43
C SER A 40 10.61 3.04 40.98
N THR A 41 9.91 2.59 39.94
CA THR A 41 8.71 3.25 39.40
C THR A 41 7.46 2.76 40.12
N ARG A 42 6.41 3.59 40.11
CA ARG A 42 5.10 3.23 40.64
C ARG A 42 4.04 3.35 39.56
N GLN A 43 3.04 2.48 39.63
CA GLN A 43 1.85 2.61 38.80
C GLN A 43 0.96 3.73 39.34
N VAL A 44 0.37 4.50 38.43
CA VAL A 44 -0.69 5.47 38.75
C VAL A 44 -2.01 4.86 38.29
N ILE A 45 -2.78 4.32 39.23
CA ILE A 45 -4.06 3.64 38.96
C ILE A 45 -5.24 4.57 39.23
N ASN A 46 -6.43 4.19 38.74
CA ASN A 46 -7.67 4.96 38.85
C ASN A 46 -7.62 6.33 38.14
N VAL A 47 -6.87 6.40 37.03
CA VAL A 47 -6.82 7.59 36.17
C VAL A 47 -8.04 7.58 35.24
N ALA A 48 -8.98 8.49 35.49
CA ALA A 48 -10.11 8.74 34.60
C ALA A 48 -9.60 9.18 33.20
N ALA A 49 -10.42 9.00 32.17
CA ALA A 49 -10.06 9.41 30.82
C ALA A 49 -9.82 10.93 30.78
N GLY A 50 -8.67 11.35 30.23
CA GLY A 50 -8.35 12.76 30.03
C GLY A 50 -9.28 13.40 29.00
N THR A 51 -9.64 14.66 29.23
CA THR A 51 -10.58 15.44 28.38
C THR A 51 -9.95 16.70 27.82
N ALA A 52 -8.96 17.29 28.51
CA ALA A 52 -8.20 18.43 28.05
C ALA A 52 -6.83 18.00 27.47
N PRO A 53 -6.20 18.84 26.62
CA PRO A 53 -4.90 18.52 25.98
C PRO A 53 -3.74 18.23 26.95
N THR A 54 -3.86 18.67 28.21
CA THR A 54 -2.84 18.51 29.25
C THR A 54 -3.19 17.46 30.30
N ASP A 55 -4.29 16.73 30.11
CA ASP A 55 -4.68 15.65 31.02
C ASP A 55 -3.83 14.40 30.78
N ALA A 56 -3.67 13.59 31.83
CA ALA A 56 -3.06 12.28 31.68
C ALA A 56 -3.94 11.37 30.81
N VAL A 57 -3.33 10.67 29.85
CA VAL A 57 -3.98 9.64 29.05
C VAL A 57 -3.91 8.31 29.79
N ASN A 58 -5.03 7.64 29.96
CA ASN A 58 -5.04 6.29 30.55
C ASN A 58 -4.86 5.20 29.48
N VAL A 59 -4.58 3.96 29.91
CA VAL A 59 -4.29 2.85 28.98
C VAL A 59 -5.49 2.52 28.06
N SER A 60 -6.73 2.75 28.50
CA SER A 60 -7.91 2.52 27.67
C SER A 60 -8.01 3.47 26.48
N GLN A 61 -7.67 4.76 26.67
CA GLN A 61 -7.61 5.75 25.59
C GLN A 61 -6.49 5.43 24.60
N LEU A 62 -5.31 5.01 25.09
CA LEU A 62 -4.20 4.58 24.22
C LEU A 62 -4.59 3.37 23.37
N ASN A 63 -5.18 2.34 23.99
CA ASN A 63 -5.61 1.14 23.27
C ASN A 63 -6.69 1.44 22.22
N ALA A 64 -7.63 2.36 22.52
CA ALA A 64 -8.64 2.80 21.56
C ALA A 64 -8.00 3.49 20.35
N ALA A 65 -7.03 4.38 20.57
CA ALA A 65 -6.29 5.05 19.48
C ALA A 65 -5.48 4.05 18.63
N LEU A 66 -4.81 3.08 19.25
CA LEU A 66 -4.09 2.02 18.54
C LEU A 66 -5.04 1.13 17.72
N CYS A 67 -6.20 0.78 18.29
CA CYS A 67 -7.23 0.02 17.56
C CYS A 67 -7.71 0.78 16.32
N GLN A 68 -7.95 2.09 16.43
CA GLN A 68 -8.34 2.92 15.30
C GLN A 68 -7.25 3.00 14.23
N ALA A 69 -5.98 3.14 14.64
CA ALA A 69 -4.84 3.19 13.72
C ALA A 69 -4.64 1.86 12.97
N ASN A 70 -4.80 0.72 13.67
CA ASN A 70 -4.74 -0.60 13.06
C ASN A 70 -5.88 -0.80 12.05
N ALA A 71 -7.12 -0.48 12.44
CA ALA A 71 -8.28 -0.60 11.54
C ALA A 71 -8.14 0.26 10.27
N TYR A 72 -7.57 1.47 10.39
CA TYR A 72 -7.25 2.31 9.24
C TYR A 72 -6.22 1.63 8.32
N THR A 73 -5.15 1.09 8.89
CA THR A 73 -4.08 0.41 8.14
C THR A 73 -4.59 -0.84 7.44
N ASP A 74 -5.39 -1.66 8.13
CA ASP A 74 -5.98 -2.87 7.57
C ASP A 74 -6.89 -2.55 6.37
N THR A 75 -7.68 -1.48 6.48
CA THR A 75 -8.52 -1.00 5.38
C THR A 75 -7.68 -0.62 4.16
N ARG A 76 -6.62 0.16 4.35
CA ARG A 76 -5.70 0.56 3.27
C ARG A 76 -4.99 -0.62 2.63
N MET A 77 -4.58 -1.60 3.42
CA MET A 77 -3.93 -2.81 2.92
C MET A 77 -4.88 -3.67 2.09
N ASN A 78 -6.14 -3.80 2.50
CA ASN A 78 -7.16 -4.51 1.73
C ASN A 78 -7.47 -3.81 0.40
N GLU A 79 -7.59 -2.47 0.41
CA GLU A 79 -7.75 -1.66 -0.81
C GLU A 79 -6.56 -1.85 -1.77
N LEU A 80 -5.34 -1.81 -1.25
CA LEU A 80 -4.13 -2.02 -2.02
C LEU A 80 -4.07 -3.44 -2.61
N GLN A 81 -4.41 -4.47 -1.82
CA GLN A 81 -4.41 -5.85 -2.30
C GLN A 81 -5.44 -6.06 -3.42
N ASN A 82 -6.62 -5.45 -3.30
CA ASN A 82 -7.62 -5.45 -4.37
C ASN A 82 -7.13 -4.72 -5.62
N GLY A 83 -6.46 -3.57 -5.46
CA GLY A 83 -5.83 -2.82 -6.55
C GLY A 83 -4.74 -3.62 -7.27
N ILE A 84 -3.84 -4.27 -6.51
CA ILE A 84 -2.78 -5.14 -7.05
C ILE A 84 -3.38 -6.32 -7.81
N ASN A 85 -4.39 -6.98 -7.23
CA ASN A 85 -5.08 -8.07 -7.90
C ASN A 85 -5.76 -7.60 -9.19
N SER A 86 -6.36 -6.41 -9.22
CA SER A 86 -6.92 -5.83 -10.45
C SER A 86 -5.84 -5.58 -11.50
N THR A 87 -4.73 -4.95 -11.11
CA THR A 87 -3.60 -4.69 -12.01
C THR A 87 -2.99 -5.97 -12.57
N ALA A 88 -2.79 -7.00 -11.73
CA ALA A 88 -2.26 -8.29 -12.18
C ALA A 88 -3.19 -8.95 -13.21
N ARG A 89 -4.51 -8.91 -12.97
CA ARG A 89 -5.51 -9.44 -13.90
C ARG A 89 -5.49 -8.73 -15.24
N ASN A 90 -5.49 -7.40 -15.22
CA ASN A 90 -5.43 -6.58 -16.44
C ASN A 90 -4.13 -6.81 -17.21
N ALA A 91 -3.00 -6.97 -16.52
CA ALA A 91 -1.73 -7.30 -17.14
C ALA A 91 -1.75 -8.68 -17.80
N TYR A 92 -2.23 -9.73 -17.10
CA TYR A 92 -2.31 -11.08 -17.67
C TYR A 92 -3.27 -11.17 -18.86
N SER A 93 -4.41 -10.49 -18.80
CA SER A 93 -5.35 -10.43 -19.91
C SER A 93 -4.76 -9.65 -21.11
N GLY A 94 -4.02 -8.56 -20.85
CA GLY A 94 -3.31 -7.80 -21.86
C GLY A 94 -2.21 -8.62 -22.57
N ILE A 95 -1.44 -9.42 -21.81
CA ILE A 95 -0.46 -10.37 -22.40
C ILE A 95 -1.18 -11.36 -23.31
N ALA A 96 -2.29 -11.96 -22.87
CA ALA A 96 -3.07 -12.86 -23.70
C ALA A 96 -3.56 -12.16 -24.98
N ALA A 97 -4.07 -10.93 -24.89
CA ALA A 97 -4.51 -10.16 -26.05
C ALA A 97 -3.35 -9.88 -27.03
N GLY A 98 -2.17 -9.53 -26.51
CA GLY A 98 -0.96 -9.35 -27.30
C GLY A 98 -0.52 -10.64 -28.01
N THR A 99 -0.53 -11.78 -27.33
CA THR A 99 -0.21 -13.08 -27.95
C THR A 99 -1.26 -13.50 -28.98
N ALA A 100 -2.54 -13.20 -28.74
CA ALA A 100 -3.58 -13.49 -29.72
C ALA A 100 -3.33 -12.73 -31.04
N LEU A 101 -2.87 -11.48 -30.98
CA LEU A 101 -2.50 -10.69 -32.16
C LEU A 101 -1.36 -11.31 -32.98
N THR A 102 -0.39 -11.95 -32.32
CA THR A 102 0.74 -12.59 -33.01
C THR A 102 0.35 -13.87 -33.73
N MET A 103 -0.72 -14.53 -33.31
CA MET A 103 -1.19 -15.78 -33.92
C MET A 103 -2.13 -15.57 -35.12
N ILE A 104 -2.45 -14.32 -35.48
CA ILE A 104 -3.25 -14.01 -36.67
C ILE A 104 -2.43 -14.35 -37.93
N PRO A 105 -2.91 -15.23 -38.83
CA PRO A 105 -2.20 -15.61 -40.05
C PRO A 105 -1.89 -14.42 -40.98
N GLU A 106 -0.77 -14.50 -41.69
CA GLU A 106 -0.35 -13.48 -42.67
C GLU A 106 -0.96 -13.71 -44.05
N VAL A 107 -0.84 -12.71 -44.93
CA VAL A 107 -1.23 -12.78 -46.34
C VAL A 107 -0.24 -13.61 -47.17
N ASP A 108 -0.76 -14.60 -47.90
CA ASP A 108 -0.01 -15.45 -48.84
C ASP A 108 0.60 -14.64 -49.99
N GLN A 109 1.68 -15.13 -50.61
CA GLN A 109 2.50 -14.41 -51.61
C GLN A 109 1.70 -13.81 -52.77
N ASP A 110 0.67 -14.50 -53.25
CA ASP A 110 -0.12 -14.08 -54.41
C ASP A 110 -1.38 -13.27 -54.05
N LYS A 111 -1.50 -12.85 -52.78
CA LYS A 111 -2.64 -12.08 -52.26
C LYS A 111 -2.19 -10.73 -51.71
N THR A 112 -3.09 -9.75 -51.77
CA THR A 112 -2.83 -8.35 -51.36
C THR A 112 -3.38 -8.02 -49.98
N LEU A 113 -4.35 -8.79 -49.48
CA LEU A 113 -5.02 -8.56 -48.19
C LEU A 113 -5.35 -9.90 -47.51
N SER A 114 -5.19 -9.95 -46.18
CA SER A 114 -5.76 -11.00 -45.33
C SER A 114 -6.47 -10.40 -44.12
N LEU A 115 -7.47 -11.13 -43.63
CA LEU A 115 -8.15 -10.89 -42.36
C LEU A 115 -8.11 -12.20 -41.58
N GLY A 116 -7.86 -12.11 -40.28
CA GLY A 116 -7.79 -13.30 -39.44
C GLY A 116 -8.16 -13.04 -38.00
N ILE A 117 -8.36 -14.14 -37.29
CA ILE A 117 -8.66 -14.17 -35.87
C ILE A 117 -7.57 -14.97 -35.18
N GLY A 118 -7.10 -14.48 -34.05
CA GLY A 118 -6.17 -15.18 -33.18
C GLY A 118 -6.78 -15.35 -31.79
N THR A 119 -6.41 -16.40 -31.08
CA THR A 119 -6.82 -16.62 -29.70
C THR A 119 -5.60 -16.98 -28.88
N ALA A 120 -5.55 -16.56 -27.62
CA ALA A 120 -4.47 -16.95 -26.72
C ALA A 120 -4.94 -17.05 -25.28
N GLY A 121 -4.21 -17.84 -24.50
CA GLY A 121 -4.40 -17.98 -23.06
C GLY A 121 -3.10 -17.73 -22.31
N PHE A 122 -3.17 -17.02 -21.17
CA PHE A 122 -2.03 -16.79 -20.28
C PHE A 122 -2.47 -16.79 -18.82
N ARG A 123 -1.88 -17.68 -17.99
CA ARG A 123 -2.16 -17.80 -16.55
C ARG A 123 -3.66 -17.82 -16.19
N GLY A 124 -4.47 -18.51 -16.99
CA GLY A 124 -5.92 -18.63 -16.79
C GLY A 124 -6.76 -17.52 -17.43
N TYR A 125 -6.15 -16.50 -18.04
CA TYR A 125 -6.84 -15.45 -18.80
C TYR A 125 -6.86 -15.82 -20.28
N GLN A 126 -7.97 -15.56 -20.95
CA GLN A 126 -8.14 -15.78 -22.38
C GLN A 126 -8.34 -14.46 -23.10
N ALA A 127 -7.91 -14.41 -24.36
CA ALA A 127 -8.14 -13.28 -25.23
C ALA A 127 -8.35 -13.73 -26.67
N VAL A 128 -9.05 -12.88 -27.42
CA VAL A 128 -9.30 -13.03 -28.85
C VAL A 128 -8.76 -11.79 -29.54
N ALA A 129 -8.20 -11.93 -30.73
CA ALA A 129 -7.74 -10.81 -31.53
C ALA A 129 -8.28 -10.91 -32.95
N ILE A 130 -8.55 -9.76 -33.54
CA ILE A 130 -8.93 -9.63 -34.94
C ILE A 130 -7.95 -8.66 -35.59
N GLY A 131 -7.48 -8.98 -36.78
CA GLY A 131 -6.53 -8.14 -37.47
C GLY A 131 -6.41 -8.51 -38.93
N GLY A 132 -5.75 -7.65 -39.67
CA GLY A 132 -5.48 -7.87 -41.09
C GLY A 132 -4.04 -7.56 -41.43
N THR A 133 -3.59 -8.18 -42.52
CA THR A 133 -2.31 -7.85 -43.14
C THR A 133 -2.53 -7.42 -44.57
N ALA A 134 -1.80 -6.40 -45.02
CA ALA A 134 -1.82 -5.90 -46.38
C ALA A 134 -0.41 -6.01 -46.97
N ARG A 135 -0.30 -6.58 -48.18
CA ARG A 135 0.92 -6.52 -48.99
C ARG A 135 0.79 -5.34 -49.95
N LEU A 136 1.62 -4.31 -49.74
CA LEU A 136 1.59 -3.06 -50.51
C LEU A 136 2.51 -3.09 -51.73
N ALA A 137 3.59 -3.88 -51.65
CA ALA A 137 4.51 -4.18 -52.74
C ALA A 137 5.00 -5.63 -52.59
N GLU A 138 5.66 -6.20 -53.60
CA GLU A 138 6.20 -7.58 -53.52
C GLU A 138 7.04 -7.82 -52.26
N ASN A 139 7.74 -6.78 -51.81
CA ASN A 139 8.60 -6.81 -50.64
C ASN A 139 8.06 -6.08 -49.40
N LEU A 140 6.91 -5.40 -49.45
CA LEU A 140 6.41 -4.57 -48.34
C LEU A 140 5.08 -5.10 -47.80
N LYS A 141 5.07 -5.45 -46.51
CA LYS A 141 3.88 -5.87 -45.77
C LYS A 141 3.58 -4.93 -44.61
N MET A 142 2.29 -4.75 -44.31
CA MET A 142 1.80 -4.08 -43.10
C MET A 142 0.79 -4.97 -42.38
N LYS A 143 0.72 -4.88 -41.05
CA LYS A 143 -0.24 -5.58 -40.18
C LYS A 143 -0.88 -4.59 -39.22
N ALA A 144 -2.16 -4.78 -38.96
CA ALA A 144 -2.88 -4.06 -37.91
C ALA A 144 -3.85 -5.02 -37.23
N GLY A 145 -4.09 -4.84 -35.93
CA GLY A 145 -5.07 -5.65 -35.23
C GLY A 145 -5.43 -5.12 -33.85
N VAL A 146 -6.53 -5.65 -33.34
CA VAL A 146 -7.09 -5.36 -32.02
C VAL A 146 -7.27 -6.68 -31.27
N GLY A 147 -6.69 -6.77 -30.07
CA GLY A 147 -6.89 -7.83 -29.10
C GLY A 147 -7.93 -7.41 -28.05
N MET A 148 -8.78 -8.34 -27.65
CA MET A 148 -9.87 -8.15 -26.68
C MET A 148 -9.73 -9.20 -25.58
N SER A 149 -9.77 -8.74 -24.33
CA SER A 149 -9.66 -9.57 -23.14
C SER A 149 -10.53 -9.03 -22.00
N PRO A 150 -10.81 -9.80 -20.94
CA PRO A 150 -11.58 -9.31 -19.79
C PRO A 150 -11.00 -8.07 -19.10
N GLY A 151 -9.68 -7.83 -19.20
CA GLY A 151 -9.02 -6.65 -18.63
C GLY A 151 -8.81 -5.50 -19.62
N GLY A 152 -9.39 -5.59 -20.82
CA GLY A 152 -9.42 -4.49 -21.78
C GLY A 152 -8.99 -4.85 -23.20
N MET A 153 -8.86 -3.82 -24.03
CA MET A 153 -8.44 -3.91 -25.42
C MET A 153 -6.96 -3.58 -25.59
N THR A 154 -6.31 -4.22 -26.56
CA THR A 154 -4.93 -3.95 -26.99
C THR A 154 -4.93 -3.70 -28.49
N VAL A 155 -4.15 -2.73 -28.97
CA VAL A 155 -4.06 -2.40 -30.39
C VAL A 155 -2.61 -2.50 -30.83
N GLY A 156 -2.36 -3.04 -32.01
CA GLY A 156 -1.03 -3.16 -32.58
C GLY A 156 -1.01 -2.90 -34.08
N VAL A 157 0.06 -2.27 -34.54
CA VAL A 157 0.37 -2.06 -35.96
C VAL A 157 1.85 -2.36 -36.20
N GLY A 158 2.19 -2.88 -37.38
CA GLY A 158 3.56 -3.20 -37.75
C GLY A 158 3.76 -3.24 -39.27
N ALA A 159 5.01 -3.18 -39.71
CA ALA A 159 5.39 -3.28 -41.12
C ALA A 159 6.67 -4.10 -41.26
N ALA A 160 6.84 -4.77 -42.39
CA ALA A 160 8.03 -5.55 -42.72
C ALA A 160 8.41 -5.34 -44.18
N MET A 161 9.73 -5.23 -44.45
CA MET A 161 10.28 -5.13 -45.80
C MET A 161 11.27 -6.29 -46.04
N GLN A 162 11.20 -6.93 -47.20
CA GLN A 162 12.06 -8.05 -47.59
C GLN A 162 12.96 -7.66 -48.77
N TRP A 163 14.06 -8.36 -48.99
CA TRP A 163 14.95 -8.20 -50.16
C TRP A 163 15.53 -9.54 -50.56
#